data_AF-A0A1I2X7V6-F1
#
_entry.id   AF-A0A1I2X7V6-F1
#
_cell.length_a   1.000
_cell.length_b   1.000
_cell.length_c   1.000
_cell.angle_alpha   90.00
_cell.angle_beta   90.00
_cell.angle_gamma   90.00
#
_symmetry.space_group_name_H-M   'P 1'
#
loop_
_entity.id
_entity.type
_entity.pdbx_description
1 polymer ?
#
loop_
_entity_poly.entity_id
_entity_poly.type
_entity_poly.pdbx_seq_one_letter_code
_entity_poly.pdbx_strand_id
1 'polypeptide(L)' 'MFGRINDALVMADRERAGRAASPMAAVLDSQSVKTTESGGPRGDDAG' A
#
# COMPACT_ATOMS: atom_id res chain seq x y z
N MET A 1 -6.27 -12.60 -10.87
CA MET A 1 -6.09 -12.52 -12.33
C MET A 1 -5.21 -11.33 -12.76
N PHE A 2 -5.36 -10.15 -12.14
CA PHE A 2 -4.61 -8.93 -12.51
C PHE A 2 -3.11 -8.90 -12.16
N GLY A 3 -2.65 -9.68 -11.17
CA GLY A 3 -1.24 -9.69 -10.74
C GLY A 3 -0.26 -9.99 -11.89
N ARG A 4 -0.55 -11.02 -12.70
CA ARG A 4 0.34 -11.44 -13.80
C ARG A 4 0.52 -10.37 -14.89
N ILE A 5 -0.52 -9.56 -15.13
CA ILE A 5 -0.45 -8.50 -16.14
C ILE A 5 0.41 -7.35 -15.62
N ASN A 6 0.23 -6.96 -14.35
CA ASN A 6 1.05 -5.94 -13.73
C ASN A 6 2.52 -6.36 -13.67
N ASP A 7 2.80 -7.59 -13.26
CA ASP A 7 4.15 -8.15 -13.20
C ASP A 7 4.85 -8.06 -14.56
N ALA A 8 4.17 -8.48 -15.63
CA ALA A 8 4.72 -8.45 -16.98
C ALA A 8 5.05 -7.01 -17.45
N LEU A 9 4.19 -6.05 -17.15
CA LEU A 9 4.42 -4.64 -17.50
C LEU A 9 5.58 -4.04 -16.70
N VAL A 10 5.68 -4.35 -15.41
CA VAL A 10 6.77 -3.90 -14.53
C VAL A 10 8.12 -4.48 -14.99
N MET A 11 8.18 -5.75 -15.39
CA MET A 11 9.40 -6.37 -15.93
C MET A 11 9.87 -5.65 -17.20
N ALA A 12 8.95 -5.43 -18.15
CA ALA A 12 9.27 -4.79 -19.43
C ALA A 12 9.75 -3.34 -19.28
N ASP A 13 9.17 -2.57 -18.34
CA ASP A 13 9.60 -1.20 -18.06
C ASP A 13 11.00 -1.15 -17.44
N ARG A 14 11.31 -2.09 -16.53
CA ARG A 14 12.62 -2.16 -15.89
C ARG A 14 13.73 -2.47 -16.89
N GLU A 15 13.50 -3.43 -17.79
CA GLU A 15 14.46 -3.75 -18.85
C GLU A 15 14.71 -2.55 -19.77
N ARG A 16 13.66 -1.82 -20.14
CA ARG A 16 13.78 -0.58 -20.94
C ARG A 16 14.58 0.50 -20.22
N ALA A 17 14.43 0.59 -18.90
CA ALA A 17 15.20 1.49 -18.05
C ALA A 17 16.63 1.00 -17.74
N GLY A 18 17.08 -0.12 -18.33
CA GLY A 18 18.40 -0.70 -18.09
C GLY A 18 18.56 -1.33 -16.70
N ARG A 19 17.47 -1.63 -16.01
CA ARG A 19 17.44 -2.26 -14.69
C ARG A 19 17.11 -3.74 -14.83
N ALA A 20 17.50 -4.54 -13.85
CA ALA A 20 17.13 -5.96 -13.81
C ALA A 20 15.59 -6.09 -13.79
N ALA A 21 15.08 -7.03 -14.60
CA ALA A 21 13.65 -7.32 -14.70
C ALA A 21 13.06 -7.63 -13.32
N SER A 22 13.77 -8.39 -12.50
CA SER A 22 13.36 -8.70 -11.13
C SER A 22 13.66 -7.55 -10.15
N PRO A 23 12.65 -7.02 -9.42
CA PRO A 23 12.90 -6.11 -8.31
C PRO A 23 13.60 -6.86 -7.16
N MET A 24 14.85 -6.50 -6.85
CA MET A 24 15.57 -7.08 -5.71
C MET A 24 15.19 -6.45 -4.35
N ALA A 25 14.43 -5.36 -4.33
CA ALA A 25 13.87 -4.76 -3.13
C ALA A 25 12.62 -3.95 -3.51
N ALA A 26 11.44 -4.48 -3.20
CA ALA A 26 10.21 -3.68 -3.23
C ALA A 26 10.10 -2.97 -1.87
N VAL A 27 10.27 -1.66 -1.84
CA VAL A 27 9.91 -0.86 -0.65
C VAL A 27 8.39 -0.78 -0.64
N LEU A 28 7.77 -1.66 0.13
CA LEU A 28 6.34 -1.60 0.42
C LEU A 28 6.14 -0.64 1.60
N ASP A 29 5.79 0.61 1.29
CA ASP A 29 5.29 1.55 2.32
C ASP A 29 3.81 1.25 2.56
N SER A 30 3.51 0.44 3.58
CA SER A 30 2.13 0.24 4.00
C SER A 30 1.67 1.49 4.76
N GLN A 31 0.99 2.41 4.08
CA GLN A 31 0.33 3.53 4.76
C GLN A 31 -0.97 3.06 5.41
N SER A 32 -0.93 2.82 6.72
CA SER A 32 -2.14 2.63 7.52
C SER A 32 -2.72 3.99 7.90
N VAL A 33 -3.90 4.34 7.37
CA VAL A 33 -4.66 5.49 7.85
C VAL A 33 -5.28 5.09 9.19
N LYS A 34 -4.93 5.79 10.28
CA LYS A 34 -5.64 5.65 11.55
C LYS A 34 -7.08 6.09 11.34
N THR A 35 -8.02 5.16 11.34
CA THR A 35 -9.44 5.49 11.44
C THR A 35 -9.66 6.00 12.86
N THR A 36 -10.00 7.29 13.00
CA THR A 36 -10.64 7.76 14.22
C THR A 36 -12.03 7.14 14.25
N GLU A 37 -12.30 6.28 15.22
CA GLU A 37 -13.68 6.00 15.64
C GLU A 37 -14.29 7.35 16.00
N SER A 38 -15.29 7.81 15.25
CA SER A 38 -16.11 8.96 15.64
C SER A 38 -17.00 8.54 16.82
N GLY A 39 -16.39 8.34 17.98
CA GLY A 39 -17.03 8.13 19.27
C GLY A 39 -16.87 9.37 20.15
N GLY A 40 -17.41 10.50 19.69
CA GLY A 40 -17.56 11.71 20.52
C GLY A 40 -18.63 11.51 21.62
N PRO A 41 -18.70 12.42 22.60
CA PRO A 41 -18.60 12.09 24.02
C PRO A 41 -19.94 11.81 24.70
N ARG A 42 -19.93 10.95 25.71
CA ARG A 42 -20.85 11.11 26.84
C ARG A 42 -20.11 10.76 28.13
N GLY A 43 -19.72 11.80 28.85
CA GLY A 43 -19.49 11.64 30.29
C GLY A 43 -20.83 11.27 30.91
N ASP A 44 -20.81 10.28 31.79
CA ASP A 44 -21.90 10.09 32.72
C ASP A 44 -21.78 11.20 33.76
N ASP A 45 -22.72 12.16 33.72
CA ASP A 45 -22.93 13.08 34.82
C ASP A 45 -23.28 12.25 36.06
N ALA A 46 -22.53 12.46 37.14
CA ALA A 46 -22.85 11.90 38.43
C ALA A 46 -24.25 12.36 38.88
N GLY A 47 -25.13 11.39 39.10
CA GLY A 47 -26.40 11.53 39.78
C GLY A 47 -26.64 10.32 40.66
#